data_AF-A0A702PE81-F1
#
_entry.id   AF-A0A702PE81-F1
#
_cell.length_a   1.000
_cell.length_b   1.000
_cell.length_c   1.000
_cell.angle_alpha   90.00
_cell.angle_beta   90.00
_cell.angle_gamma   90.00
#
_symmetry.space_group_name_H-M   'P 1'
#
loop_
_entity.id
_entity.type
_entity.pdbx_description
1 polymer ?
#
loop_
_entity_poly.entity_id
_entity_poly.type
_entity_poly.pdbx_seq_one_letter_code
_entity_poly.pdbx_strand_id
1 'polypeptide(L)'
;MEGFLRGKCIPGDLKVNETNAEYLVRKFSEADDRCASLSAKLRMINDLTEAAEQANKLAQEATEKLVQERNALAAENAGLKELIEQHANSVAVCPNCSHEEPSETDDIVALYRSMETPATDAFLAEVRAKAHKEGAYFVANRMLAAWDAGFIDDTAKNAADIARMILTSTEFMADAPEGDFDRSFADGVIEDIAAQLRKGVQS
;
A
#
# COMPACT_ATOMS: atom_id res chain seq x y z
N MET A 1 -0.44 -10.99 58.37
CA MET A 1 -1.86 -10.83 58.76
C MET A 1 -2.26 -11.71 59.94
N GLU A 2 -1.86 -12.97 60.01
CA GLU A 2 -2.33 -13.90 61.05
C GLU A 2 -2.07 -13.43 62.50
N GLY A 3 -0.90 -12.85 62.80
CA GLY A 3 -0.61 -12.27 64.12
C GLY A 3 -1.57 -11.14 64.51
N PHE A 4 -1.91 -10.25 63.56
CA PHE A 4 -2.87 -9.17 63.76
C PHE A 4 -4.29 -9.69 63.94
N LEU A 5 -4.72 -10.64 63.10
CA LEU A 5 -6.05 -11.25 63.17
C LEU A 5 -6.28 -12.03 64.47
N ARG A 6 -5.22 -12.55 65.09
CA ARG A 6 -5.26 -13.22 66.40
C ARG A 6 -4.99 -12.28 67.58
N GLY A 7 -4.85 -10.97 67.34
CA GLY A 7 -4.60 -9.96 68.39
C GLY A 7 -3.19 -10.00 69.01
N LYS A 8 -2.23 -10.67 68.38
CA LYS A 8 -0.86 -10.85 68.88
C LYS A 8 0.10 -9.71 68.50
N CYS A 9 -0.24 -8.89 67.51
CA CYS A 9 0.56 -7.73 67.09
C CYS A 9 -0.31 -6.67 66.37
N ILE A 10 0.18 -5.42 66.31
CA ILE A 10 -0.46 -4.30 65.60
C ILE A 10 0.35 -3.99 64.32
N PRO A 11 -0.29 -3.79 63.15
CA PRO A 11 0.40 -3.41 61.91
C PRO A 11 1.08 -2.06 62.04
N GLY A 12 2.31 -1.95 61.54
CA GLY A 12 3.10 -0.72 61.63
C GLY A 12 2.56 0.47 60.83
N ASP A 13 1.66 0.22 59.87
CA ASP A 13 1.02 1.22 59.02
C ASP A 13 -0.47 1.44 59.36
N LEU A 14 -0.88 1.07 60.58
CA LEU A 14 -2.16 1.45 61.16
C LEU A 14 -2.17 2.95 61.48
N LYS A 15 -3.20 3.68 61.02
CA LYS A 15 -3.29 5.13 61.24
C LYS A 15 -3.79 5.45 62.66
N VAL A 16 -3.43 6.64 63.16
CA VAL A 16 -3.95 7.14 64.43
C VAL A 16 -5.48 7.30 64.32
N ASN A 17 -6.22 6.78 65.30
CA ASN A 17 -7.69 6.71 65.32
C ASN A 17 -8.35 5.82 64.24
N GLU A 18 -7.60 4.94 63.58
CA GLU A 18 -8.15 3.91 62.68
C GLU A 18 -8.45 2.63 63.46
N THR A 19 -9.67 2.12 63.38
CA THR A 19 -10.04 0.83 63.97
C THR A 19 -9.47 -0.32 63.15
N ASN A 20 -9.33 -1.50 63.77
CA ASN A 20 -8.85 -2.70 63.06
C ASN A 20 -9.73 -3.05 61.85
N ALA A 21 -11.03 -2.80 61.92
CA ALA A 21 -11.96 -3.04 60.81
C ALA A 21 -11.71 -2.06 59.65
N GLU A 22 -11.57 -0.77 59.94
CA GLU A 22 -11.25 0.25 58.94
C GLU A 22 -9.90 -0.02 58.26
N TYR A 23 -8.89 -0.45 59.03
CA TYR A 23 -7.59 -0.87 58.50
C TYR A 23 -7.71 -2.03 57.50
N LEU A 24 -8.47 -3.08 57.86
CA LEU A 24 -8.68 -4.23 56.98
C LEU A 24 -9.41 -3.82 55.70
N VAL A 25 -10.48 -3.03 55.82
CA VAL A 25 -11.22 -2.52 54.67
C VAL A 25 -10.29 -1.75 53.74
N ARG A 26 -9.50 -0.80 54.27
CA ARG A 26 -8.53 -0.05 53.48
C ARG A 26 -7.52 -0.96 52.78
N LYS A 27 -6.99 -1.98 53.46
CA LYS A 27 -6.02 -2.90 52.86
C LYS A 27 -6.62 -3.80 51.79
N PHE A 28 -7.87 -4.24 51.97
CA PHE A 28 -8.58 -4.98 50.94
C PHE A 28 -8.90 -4.08 49.74
N SER A 29 -9.32 -2.84 49.95
CA SER A 29 -9.51 -1.87 48.85
C SER A 29 -8.20 -1.58 48.11
N GLU A 30 -7.09 -1.32 48.82
CA GLU A 30 -5.76 -1.13 48.22
C GLU A 30 -5.32 -2.36 47.40
N ALA A 31 -5.65 -3.57 47.87
CA ALA A 31 -5.34 -4.82 47.15
C ALA A 31 -6.25 -5.00 45.93
N ASP A 32 -7.54 -4.68 46.04
CA ASP A 32 -8.52 -4.76 44.96
C ASP A 32 -8.18 -3.77 43.84
N ASP A 33 -7.81 -2.53 44.18
CA ASP A 33 -7.34 -1.52 43.24
C ASP A 33 -6.07 -1.98 42.50
N ARG A 34 -5.13 -2.63 43.21
CA ARG A 34 -3.92 -3.20 42.61
C ARG A 34 -4.26 -4.36 41.68
N CYS A 35 -5.17 -5.25 42.07
CA CYS A 35 -5.64 -6.34 41.23
C CYS A 35 -6.30 -5.80 39.95
N ALA A 36 -7.21 -4.83 40.06
CA ALA A 36 -7.85 -4.18 38.93
C ALA A 36 -6.82 -3.52 37.98
N SER A 37 -5.83 -2.81 38.54
CA SER A 37 -4.74 -2.20 37.77
C SER A 37 -3.90 -3.25 37.03
N LEU A 38 -3.54 -4.35 37.69
CA LEU A 38 -2.77 -5.43 37.08
C LEU A 38 -3.56 -6.16 36.00
N SER A 39 -4.85 -6.43 36.23
CA SER A 39 -5.74 -7.03 35.23
C SER A 39 -5.87 -6.14 33.99
N ALA A 40 -5.99 -4.81 34.16
CA ALA A 40 -6.03 -3.88 33.04
C ALA A 40 -4.70 -3.88 32.25
N LYS A 41 -3.55 -3.87 32.95
CA LYS A 41 -2.23 -3.95 32.31
C LYS A 41 -2.02 -5.27 31.57
N LEU A 42 -2.45 -6.39 32.15
CA LEU A 42 -2.38 -7.70 31.49
C LEU A 42 -3.21 -7.73 30.21
N ARG A 43 -4.42 -7.15 30.25
CA ARG A 43 -5.24 -7.04 29.03
C ARG A 43 -4.54 -6.24 27.95
N MET A 44 -3.99 -5.08 28.30
CA MET A 44 -3.23 -4.26 27.36
C MET A 44 -1.99 -4.97 26.80
N ILE A 45 -1.27 -5.74 27.62
CA ILE A 45 -0.11 -6.53 27.17
C ILE A 45 -0.56 -7.61 26.18
N ASN A 46 -1.68 -8.28 26.44
CA ASN A 46 -2.21 -9.28 25.52
C ASN A 46 -2.60 -8.63 24.18
N ASP A 47 -3.36 -7.54 24.21
CA ASP A 47 -3.77 -6.79 23.00
C ASP A 47 -2.54 -6.35 22.18
N LEU A 48 -1.49 -5.87 22.85
CA LEU A 48 -0.22 -5.47 22.21
C LEU A 48 0.56 -6.66 21.65
N THR A 49 0.52 -7.82 22.32
CA THR A 49 1.21 -9.03 21.86
C THR A 49 0.53 -9.57 20.61
N GLU A 50 -0.80 -9.61 20.59
CA GLU A 50 -1.57 -10.01 19.41
C GLU A 50 -1.30 -9.07 18.21
N ALA A 51 -1.28 -7.75 18.45
CA ALA A 51 -0.94 -6.77 17.43
C ALA A 51 0.50 -6.96 16.91
N ALA A 52 1.46 -7.25 17.79
CA ALA A 52 2.85 -7.49 17.42
C ALA A 52 3.02 -8.79 16.60
N GLU A 53 2.33 -9.87 16.98
CA GLU A 53 2.31 -11.12 16.22
C GLU A 53 1.72 -10.94 14.83
N GLN A 54 0.62 -10.21 14.72
CA GLN A 54 0.01 -9.87 13.43
C GLN A 54 0.95 -9.04 12.55
N ALA A 55 1.60 -8.02 13.13
CA ALA A 55 2.56 -7.19 12.41
C ALA A 55 3.77 -8.00 11.92
N ASN A 56 4.30 -8.90 12.75
CA ASN A 56 5.39 -9.80 12.38
C ASN A 56 5.00 -10.73 11.23
N LYS A 57 3.78 -11.29 11.28
CA LYS A 57 3.28 -12.15 10.21
C LYS A 57 3.19 -11.40 8.88
N LEU A 58 2.61 -10.19 8.88
CA LEU A 58 2.53 -9.34 7.68
C LEU A 58 3.91 -8.96 7.15
N ALA A 59 4.86 -8.65 8.04
CA ALA A 59 6.23 -8.33 7.64
C ALA A 59 6.96 -9.54 7.03
N GLN A 60 6.72 -10.74 7.56
CA GLN A 60 7.27 -11.98 7.01
C GLN A 60 6.69 -12.26 5.61
N GLU A 61 5.38 -12.19 5.44
CA GLU A 61 4.71 -12.39 4.15
C GLU A 61 5.20 -11.38 3.09
N ALA A 62 5.35 -10.10 3.47
CA ALA A 62 5.91 -9.08 2.59
C ALA A 62 7.38 -9.36 2.22
N THR A 63 8.19 -9.82 3.17
CA THR A 63 9.59 -10.16 2.92
C THR A 63 9.71 -11.35 1.97
N GLU A 64 8.90 -12.39 2.17
CA GLU A 64 8.87 -13.57 1.30
C GLU A 64 8.49 -13.20 -0.13
N LYS A 65 7.47 -12.33 -0.31
CA LYS A 65 7.09 -11.81 -1.64
C LYS A 65 8.23 -11.07 -2.32
N LEU A 66 8.88 -10.13 -1.61
CA LEU A 66 10.00 -9.36 -2.17
C LEU A 66 11.20 -10.26 -2.52
N VAL A 67 11.48 -11.29 -1.73
CA VAL A 67 12.55 -12.26 -2.04
C VAL A 67 12.22 -13.04 -3.31
N GLN A 68 10.96 -13.45 -3.50
CA GLN A 68 10.52 -14.14 -4.72
C GLN A 68 10.64 -13.24 -5.95
N GLU A 69 10.12 -12.02 -5.89
CA GLU A 69 10.21 -11.03 -6.98
C GLU A 69 11.67 -10.71 -7.34
N ARG A 70 12.53 -10.50 -6.32
CA ARG A 70 13.96 -10.25 -6.52
C ARG A 70 14.65 -11.43 -7.18
N ASN A 71 14.35 -12.65 -6.76
CA ASN A 71 14.95 -13.85 -7.35
C ASN A 71 14.51 -14.04 -8.81
N ALA A 72 13.25 -13.75 -9.14
CA ALA A 72 12.74 -13.80 -10.51
C ALA A 72 13.45 -12.76 -11.39
N LEU A 73 13.54 -11.51 -10.96
CA LEU A 73 14.29 -10.46 -11.67
C LEU A 73 15.78 -10.79 -11.79
N ALA A 74 16.39 -11.40 -10.77
CA ALA A 74 17.79 -11.81 -10.83
C ALA A 74 18.00 -12.92 -11.87
N ALA A 75 17.07 -13.87 -11.99
CA ALA A 75 17.10 -14.92 -13.01
C ALA A 75 16.96 -14.34 -14.43
N GLU A 76 16.02 -13.42 -14.65
CA GLU A 76 15.89 -12.70 -15.93
C GLU A 76 17.18 -11.96 -16.29
N ASN A 77 17.73 -11.20 -15.34
CA ASN A 77 18.99 -10.47 -15.54
C ASN A 77 20.18 -11.40 -15.84
N ALA A 78 20.21 -12.60 -15.25
CA ALA A 78 21.25 -13.59 -15.54
C ALA A 78 21.12 -14.11 -16.98
N GLY A 79 19.92 -14.47 -17.42
CA GLY A 79 19.69 -14.94 -18.80
C GLY A 79 19.96 -13.85 -19.84
N LEU A 80 19.56 -12.59 -19.57
CA LEU A 80 19.88 -11.46 -20.45
C LEU A 80 21.38 -11.23 -20.55
N LYS A 81 22.13 -11.35 -19.45
CA LYS A 81 23.60 -11.25 -19.45
C LYS A 81 24.24 -12.40 -20.23
N GLU A 82 23.75 -13.62 -20.04
CA GLU A 82 24.24 -14.80 -20.77
C GLU A 82 24.06 -14.63 -22.28
N LEU A 83 22.91 -14.12 -22.74
CA LEU A 83 22.68 -13.79 -24.14
C LEU A 83 23.68 -12.75 -24.67
N ILE A 84 23.95 -11.70 -23.89
CA ILE A 84 24.95 -10.67 -24.26
C ILE A 84 26.35 -11.27 -24.33
N GLU A 85 26.73 -12.15 -23.41
CA GLU A 85 28.02 -12.83 -23.41
C GLU A 85 28.16 -13.77 -24.61
N GLN A 86 27.10 -14.50 -24.97
CA GLN A 86 27.07 -15.32 -26.19
C GLN A 86 27.31 -14.46 -27.44
N HIS A 87 26.77 -13.24 -27.48
CA HIS A 87 26.95 -12.29 -28.58
C HIS A 87 28.35 -11.72 -28.66
N ALA A 88 28.91 -11.32 -27.52
CA ALA A 88 30.28 -10.85 -27.48
C ALA A 88 31.28 -11.92 -27.98
N ASN A 89 30.92 -13.21 -27.91
CA ASN A 89 31.76 -14.33 -28.34
C ASN A 89 31.46 -14.82 -29.77
N SER A 90 30.38 -14.38 -30.43
CA SER A 90 30.12 -14.70 -31.84
C SER A 90 30.84 -13.71 -32.77
N VAL A 91 31.95 -14.13 -33.36
CA VAL A 91 32.64 -13.33 -34.40
C VAL A 91 31.90 -13.54 -35.73
N ALA A 92 30.96 -12.65 -36.06
CA ALA A 92 30.28 -12.63 -37.36
C ALA A 92 31.09 -11.85 -38.43
N VAL A 93 32.42 -12.05 -38.49
CA VAL A 93 33.28 -11.43 -39.51
C VAL A 93 33.60 -12.48 -40.56
N CYS A 94 33.13 -12.27 -41.79
CA CYS A 94 33.44 -13.17 -42.90
C CYS A 94 34.97 -13.24 -43.11
N PRO A 95 35.61 -14.43 -43.01
CA PRO A 95 37.07 -14.56 -43.13
C PRO A 95 37.62 -14.14 -44.50
N ASN A 96 36.76 -14.09 -45.52
CA ASN A 96 37.15 -13.87 -46.91
C ASN A 96 36.99 -12.41 -47.37
N CYS A 97 36.12 -11.62 -46.73
CA CYS A 97 35.88 -10.22 -47.13
C CYS A 97 35.89 -9.22 -45.97
N SER A 98 36.10 -9.66 -44.72
CA SER A 98 36.13 -8.82 -43.52
C SER A 98 34.89 -7.94 -43.32
N HIS A 99 33.77 -8.31 -43.96
CA HIS A 99 32.48 -7.67 -43.72
C HIS A 99 31.87 -8.31 -42.48
N GLU A 100 31.39 -7.48 -41.55
CA GLU A 100 30.44 -7.94 -40.53
C GLU A 100 29.15 -8.34 -41.26
N GLU A 101 28.61 -9.52 -40.97
CA GLU A 101 27.24 -9.79 -41.39
C GLU A 101 26.30 -8.74 -40.79
N PRO A 102 25.27 -8.27 -41.52
CA PRO A 102 24.33 -7.29 -40.97
C PRO A 102 23.77 -7.79 -39.63
N SER A 103 23.82 -6.97 -38.58
CA SER A 103 23.38 -7.38 -37.24
C SER A 103 21.92 -7.84 -37.18
N GLU A 104 21.12 -7.52 -38.20
CA GLU A 104 19.72 -7.90 -38.33
C GLU A 104 19.51 -9.40 -38.65
N THR A 105 20.55 -10.10 -39.14
CA THR A 105 20.56 -11.55 -39.38
C THR A 105 21.35 -12.34 -38.32
N ASP A 106 21.88 -11.64 -37.31
CA ASP A 106 22.59 -12.23 -36.18
C ASP A 106 21.61 -13.10 -35.37
N ASP A 107 22.00 -14.35 -35.11
CA ASP A 107 21.20 -15.37 -34.41
C ASP A 107 20.76 -14.90 -33.02
N ILE A 108 21.48 -13.94 -32.45
CA ILE A 108 21.23 -13.40 -31.13
C ILE A 108 20.13 -12.35 -31.12
N VAL A 109 19.89 -11.61 -32.21
CA VAL A 109 18.71 -10.71 -32.28
C VAL A 109 17.42 -11.52 -32.25
N ALA A 110 17.40 -12.70 -32.86
CA ALA A 110 16.27 -13.63 -32.77
C ALA A 110 16.11 -14.20 -31.35
N LEU A 111 17.21 -14.61 -30.70
CA LEU A 111 17.20 -15.12 -29.33
C LEU A 111 16.76 -14.06 -28.31
N TYR A 112 17.28 -12.84 -28.40
CA TYR A 112 16.89 -11.70 -27.57
C TYR A 112 15.39 -11.39 -27.73
N ARG A 113 14.87 -11.36 -28.96
CA ARG A 113 13.43 -11.16 -29.22
C ARG A 113 12.55 -12.31 -28.72
N SER A 114 13.11 -13.51 -28.58
CA SER A 114 12.41 -14.68 -28.04
C SER A 114 12.47 -14.80 -26.51
N MET A 115 13.33 -14.01 -25.86
CA MET A 115 13.45 -14.02 -24.40
C MET A 115 12.35 -13.17 -23.78
N GLU A 116 11.42 -13.82 -23.09
CA GLU A 116 10.38 -13.15 -22.32
C GLU A 116 10.95 -12.63 -20.99
N THR A 117 10.40 -11.50 -20.51
CA THR A 117 10.74 -10.89 -19.21
C THR A 117 9.51 -10.74 -18.31
N PRO A 118 8.82 -11.84 -17.96
CA PRO A 118 7.54 -11.81 -17.26
C PRO A 118 7.58 -11.13 -15.88
N ALA A 119 8.68 -11.23 -15.13
CA ALA A 119 8.86 -10.54 -13.85
C ALA A 119 9.00 -9.02 -14.05
N THR A 120 9.69 -8.60 -15.11
CA THR A 120 9.76 -7.18 -15.50
C THR A 120 8.38 -6.68 -15.95
N ASP A 121 7.65 -7.46 -16.76
CA ASP A 121 6.30 -7.11 -17.21
C ASP A 121 5.31 -7.01 -16.04
N ALA A 122 5.36 -7.96 -15.11
CA ALA A 122 4.56 -7.94 -13.89
C ALA A 122 4.87 -6.69 -13.03
N PHE A 123 6.15 -6.35 -12.86
CA PHE A 123 6.56 -5.15 -12.15
C PHE A 123 6.03 -3.87 -12.83
N LEU A 124 6.14 -3.77 -14.15
CA LEU A 124 5.62 -2.62 -14.90
C LEU A 124 4.10 -2.52 -14.82
N ALA A 125 3.39 -3.66 -14.81
CA ALA A 125 1.95 -3.70 -14.61
C ALA A 125 1.56 -3.19 -13.21
N GLU A 126 2.29 -3.60 -12.17
CA GLU A 126 2.08 -3.11 -10.80
C GLU A 126 2.32 -1.59 -10.69
N VAL A 127 3.42 -1.10 -11.26
CA VAL A 127 3.74 0.33 -11.29
C VAL A 127 2.65 1.11 -12.02
N ARG A 128 2.18 0.61 -13.16
CA ARG A 128 1.10 1.22 -13.94
C ARG A 128 -0.21 1.25 -13.14
N ALA A 129 -0.59 0.14 -12.52
CA ALA A 129 -1.78 0.07 -11.67
C ALA A 129 -1.71 1.07 -10.49
N LYS A 130 -0.53 1.23 -9.87
CA LYS A 130 -0.31 2.24 -8.84
C LYS A 130 -0.46 3.66 -9.40
N ALA A 131 0.16 3.95 -10.55
CA ALA A 131 0.07 5.26 -11.19
C ALA A 131 -1.38 5.63 -11.56
N HIS A 132 -2.19 4.66 -12.01
CA HIS A 132 -3.61 4.89 -12.28
C HIS A 132 -4.39 5.31 -11.03
N LYS A 133 -4.16 4.62 -9.90
CA LYS A 133 -4.80 4.97 -8.62
C LYS A 133 -4.36 6.34 -8.12
N GLU A 134 -3.06 6.63 -8.17
CA GLU A 134 -2.52 7.94 -7.79
C GLU A 134 -3.06 9.07 -8.69
N GLY A 135 -3.25 8.80 -9.98
CA GLY A 135 -3.91 9.71 -10.92
C GLY A 135 -5.35 10.04 -10.52
N ALA A 136 -6.15 9.04 -10.16
CA ALA A 136 -7.51 9.25 -9.67
C ALA A 136 -7.54 10.09 -8.39
N TYR A 137 -6.65 9.81 -7.43
CA TYR A 137 -6.53 10.59 -6.20
C TYR A 137 -6.17 12.05 -6.50
N PHE A 138 -5.22 12.26 -7.41
CA PHE A 138 -4.83 13.59 -7.85
C PHE A 138 -6.01 14.37 -8.44
N VAL A 139 -6.79 13.75 -9.32
CA VAL A 139 -7.96 14.38 -9.95
C VAL A 139 -9.04 14.70 -8.92
N ALA A 140 -9.39 13.76 -8.03
CA ALA A 140 -10.37 14.00 -6.97
C ALA A 140 -9.95 15.18 -6.06
N ASN A 141 -8.67 15.20 -5.66
CA ASN A 141 -8.11 16.28 -4.83
C ASN A 141 -8.14 17.64 -5.55
N ARG A 142 -7.75 17.69 -6.83
CA ARG A 142 -7.78 18.91 -7.64
C ARG A 142 -9.20 19.42 -7.87
N MET A 143 -10.14 18.51 -8.13
CA MET A 143 -11.55 18.83 -8.33
C MET A 143 -12.18 19.44 -7.07
N LEU A 144 -11.98 18.82 -5.90
CA LEU A 144 -12.47 19.37 -4.63
C LEU A 144 -11.82 20.71 -4.28
N ALA A 145 -10.53 20.87 -4.55
CA ALA A 145 -9.84 22.16 -4.34
C ALA A 145 -10.39 23.26 -5.25
N ALA A 146 -10.75 22.95 -6.51
CA ALA A 146 -11.36 23.89 -7.42
C ALA A 146 -12.77 24.31 -6.97
N TRP A 147 -13.54 23.39 -6.40
CA TRP A 147 -14.82 23.69 -5.78
C TRP A 147 -14.66 24.59 -4.53
N ASP A 148 -13.76 24.25 -3.61
CA ASP A 148 -13.51 25.02 -2.38
C ASP A 148 -13.04 26.45 -2.68
N ALA A 149 -12.26 26.62 -3.75
CA ALA A 149 -11.81 27.93 -4.23
C ALA A 149 -12.85 28.71 -5.05
N GLY A 150 -14.04 28.15 -5.31
CA GLY A 150 -15.12 28.80 -6.06
C GLY A 150 -14.97 28.82 -7.58
N PHE A 151 -14.08 28.01 -8.16
CA PHE A 151 -13.96 27.85 -9.62
C PHE A 151 -15.04 26.94 -10.22
N ILE A 152 -15.59 26.03 -9.41
CA ILE A 152 -16.71 25.15 -9.77
C ILE A 152 -17.95 25.65 -9.03
N ASP A 153 -18.92 26.17 -9.77
CA ASP A 153 -20.22 26.63 -9.23
C ASP A 153 -21.19 25.44 -9.12
N ASP A 154 -21.04 24.66 -8.05
CA ASP A 154 -21.91 23.52 -7.74
C ASP A 154 -22.08 23.35 -6.21
N THR A 155 -23.03 22.50 -5.81
CA THR A 155 -23.30 22.21 -4.40
C THR A 155 -22.21 21.34 -3.77
N ALA A 156 -21.99 21.51 -2.45
CA ALA A 156 -21.07 20.66 -1.69
C ALA A 156 -21.39 19.16 -1.81
N LYS A 157 -22.68 18.83 -1.92
CA LYS A 157 -23.13 17.45 -2.11
C LYS A 157 -22.65 16.90 -3.46
N ASN A 158 -22.90 17.62 -4.55
CA ASN A 158 -22.49 17.18 -5.89
C ASN A 158 -20.96 17.08 -5.99
N ALA A 159 -20.22 18.05 -5.44
CA ALA A 159 -18.77 18.02 -5.39
C ALA A 159 -18.25 16.76 -4.67
N ALA A 160 -18.84 16.43 -3.51
CA ALA A 160 -18.47 15.25 -2.75
C ALA A 160 -18.88 13.93 -3.44
N ASP A 161 -20.04 13.89 -4.10
CA ASP A 161 -20.51 12.72 -4.85
C ASP A 161 -19.57 12.42 -6.04
N ILE A 162 -19.16 13.43 -6.81
CA ILE A 162 -18.21 13.27 -7.92
C ILE A 162 -16.84 12.82 -7.40
N ALA A 163 -16.33 13.43 -6.33
CA ALA A 163 -15.05 13.04 -5.75
C ALA A 163 -15.08 11.58 -5.25
N ARG A 164 -16.17 11.17 -4.58
CA ARG A 164 -16.37 9.76 -4.19
C ARG A 164 -16.40 8.85 -5.40
N MET A 165 -17.11 9.22 -6.47
CA MET A 165 -17.15 8.43 -7.69
C MET A 165 -15.75 8.21 -8.29
N ILE A 166 -14.92 9.26 -8.34
CA ILE A 166 -13.52 9.16 -8.82
C ILE A 166 -12.68 8.28 -7.90
N LEU A 167 -12.82 8.40 -6.57
CA LEU A 167 -12.05 7.59 -5.63
C LEU A 167 -12.47 6.11 -5.71
N THR A 168 -13.77 5.83 -5.76
CA THR A 168 -14.31 4.47 -5.87
C THR A 168 -13.98 3.84 -7.23
N SER A 169 -13.75 4.62 -8.30
CA SER A 169 -13.34 4.05 -9.60
C SER A 169 -12.02 3.28 -9.51
N THR A 170 -11.15 3.60 -8.54
CA THR A 170 -9.88 2.88 -8.31
C THR A 170 -10.06 1.41 -7.92
N GLU A 171 -11.24 1.01 -7.46
CA GLU A 171 -11.60 -0.38 -7.15
C GLU A 171 -11.81 -1.22 -8.41
N PHE A 172 -12.15 -0.59 -9.54
CA PHE A 172 -12.47 -1.25 -10.81
C PHE A 172 -11.35 -1.14 -11.85
N MET A 173 -10.31 -0.33 -11.59
CA MET A 173 -9.21 -0.07 -12.54
C MET A 173 -8.38 -1.29 -12.92
N ALA A 174 -8.37 -2.35 -12.10
CA ALA A 174 -7.61 -3.57 -12.41
C ALA A 174 -8.20 -4.33 -13.61
N ASP A 175 -9.51 -4.24 -13.81
CA ASP A 175 -10.27 -4.93 -14.86
C ASP A 175 -10.77 -3.96 -15.94
N ALA A 176 -10.24 -2.73 -15.96
CA ALA A 176 -10.66 -1.71 -16.90
C ALA A 176 -10.23 -2.08 -18.34
N PRO A 177 -11.10 -1.88 -19.35
CA PRO A 177 -10.74 -2.00 -20.75
C PRO A 177 -9.52 -1.15 -21.10
N GLU A 178 -8.71 -1.59 -22.08
CA GLU A 178 -7.45 -0.92 -22.45
C GLU A 178 -7.64 0.55 -22.87
N GLY A 179 -8.81 0.91 -23.42
CA GLY A 179 -9.15 2.28 -23.81
C GLY A 179 -9.63 3.21 -22.68
N ASP A 180 -9.95 2.69 -21.49
CA ASP A 180 -10.46 3.52 -20.38
C ASP A 180 -9.38 4.45 -19.79
N PHE A 181 -8.12 4.21 -20.13
CA PHE A 181 -6.99 5.07 -19.75
C PHE A 181 -6.59 6.06 -20.87
N ASP A 182 -7.29 6.03 -22.00
CA ASP A 182 -7.11 7.00 -23.07
C ASP A 182 -8.06 8.20 -22.93
N ARG A 183 -7.71 9.31 -23.59
CA ARG A 183 -8.45 10.58 -23.49
C ARG A 183 -9.56 10.74 -24.53
N SER A 184 -9.70 9.81 -25.48
CA SER A 184 -10.54 9.96 -26.67
C SER A 184 -12.02 10.17 -26.31
N PHE A 185 -12.54 9.40 -25.35
CA PHE A 185 -13.92 9.57 -24.88
C PHE A 185 -14.14 10.96 -24.27
N ALA A 186 -13.25 11.38 -23.37
CA ALA A 186 -13.34 12.67 -22.71
C ALA A 186 -13.25 13.83 -23.71
N ASP A 187 -12.31 13.76 -24.65
CA ASP A 187 -12.14 14.77 -25.70
C ASP A 187 -13.39 14.88 -26.58
N GLY A 188 -13.98 13.75 -26.99
CA GLY A 188 -15.22 13.74 -27.76
C GLY A 188 -16.39 14.41 -27.04
N VAL A 189 -16.59 14.09 -25.74
CA VAL A 189 -17.64 14.72 -24.93
C VAL A 189 -17.40 16.22 -24.76
N ILE A 190 -16.15 16.65 -24.58
CA ILE A 190 -15.80 18.08 -24.49
C ILE A 190 -16.12 18.82 -25.80
N GLU A 191 -15.80 18.22 -26.94
CA GLU A 191 -16.12 18.76 -28.26
C GLU A 191 -17.63 18.91 -28.48
N ASP A 192 -18.41 17.90 -28.07
CA ASP A 192 -19.86 17.92 -28.15
C ASP A 192 -20.48 19.03 -27.29
N ILE A 193 -20.00 19.19 -26.05
CA ILE A 193 -20.41 20.29 -25.17
C ILE A 193 -20.09 21.64 -25.81
N ALA A 194 -18.88 21.81 -26.34
CA ALA A 194 -18.49 23.04 -27.02
C ALA A 194 -19.33 23.33 -28.28
N ALA A 195 -19.76 22.29 -29.00
CA ALA A 195 -20.67 22.43 -30.13
C ALA A 195 -22.09 22.86 -29.70
N GLN A 196 -22.60 22.32 -28.59
CA GLN A 196 -23.91 22.70 -28.03
C GLN A 196 -23.94 24.16 -27.58
N LEU A 197 -22.91 24.61 -26.85
CA LEU A 197 -22.79 25.99 -26.39
C LEU A 197 -22.76 26.97 -27.57
N ARG A 198 -22.07 26.63 -28.67
CA ARG A 198 -22.05 27.47 -29.89
C ARG A 198 -23.43 27.63 -30.53
N LYS A 199 -24.28 26.60 -30.48
CA LYS A 199 -25.64 26.63 -31.03
C LYS A 199 -26.62 27.40 -30.14
N GLY A 200 -26.47 27.30 -28.81
CA GLY A 200 -27.35 28.00 -27.85
C GLY A 200 -27.11 29.51 -27.73
N VAL A 201 -25.98 30.03 -28.22
CA VAL A 201 -25.67 31.47 -28.25
C VAL A 201 -26.26 32.16 -29.49
N GLN A 202 -26.76 31.41 -30.48
CA GLN A 202 -27.37 31.95 -31.71
C GLN A 202 -28.90 32.08 -31.66
N SER A 203 -29.53 31.78 -30.52
CA SER A 203 -30.97 31.95 -30.25
C SER A 203 -31.21 33.06 -29.24
#